data_AF-A0AAJ5WG18-F1
#
_entry.id   AF-A0AAJ5WG18-F1
#
_cell.length_a   1.000
_cell.length_b   1.000
_cell.length_c   1.000
_cell.angle_alpha   90.00
_cell.angle_beta   90.00
_cell.angle_gamma   90.00
#
_symmetry.space_group_name_H-M   'P 1'
#
loop_
_entity.id
_entity.type
_entity.pdbx_description
1 polymer ?
#
loop_
_entity_poly.entity_id
_entity_poly.type
_entity_poly.pdbx_seq_one_letter_code
_entity_poly.pdbx_strand_id
1 'polypeptide(L)' 'MNRRKKINQLLKAHAKKASAKLAPRKPKYINKADRLKLEAEAAGDTPT' A
#
# COMPACT_ATOMS: atom_id res chain seq x y z
N MET A 1 28.25 18.44 1.14
CA MET A 1 27.58 18.03 2.40
C MET A 1 27.40 19.26 3.28
N ASN A 2 26.20 19.84 3.30
CA ASN A 2 25.84 21.01 4.10
C ASN A 2 24.62 20.60 4.94
N ARG A 3 24.56 20.98 6.23
CA ARG A 3 23.52 20.51 7.16
C ARG A 3 22.09 20.76 6.62
N ARG A 4 21.88 21.91 5.99
CA ARG A 4 20.61 22.26 5.29
C ARG A 4 20.26 21.26 4.17
N LYS A 5 21.23 20.88 3.33
CA LYS A 5 21.01 19.89 2.25
C LYS A 5 20.67 18.51 2.82
N LYS A 6 21.34 18.10 3.91
CA LYS A 6 21.09 16.80 4.57
C LYS A 6 19.70 16.75 5.22
N ILE A 7 19.28 17.81 5.91
CA ILE A 7 17.93 17.91 6.49
C ILE A 7 16.87 17.84 5.38
N ASN A 8 17.03 18.61 4.30
CA ASN A 8 16.09 18.59 3.18
C ASN A 8 16.00 17.21 2.52
N GLN A 9 17.13 16.50 2.39
CA GLN A 9 17.16 15.14 1.85
C GLN A 9 16.39 14.16 2.75
N LEU A 10 16.60 14.22 4.06
CA LEU A 10 15.91 13.38 5.04
C LEU A 10 14.40 13.65 5.04
N LEU A 11 13.98 14.91 5.09
CA LEU A 11 12.56 15.28 5.10
C LEU A 11 11.84 14.79 3.84
N LYS A 12 12.45 14.94 2.66
CA LYS A 12 11.90 14.41 1.40
C LYS A 12 11.78 12.89 1.42
N ALA A 13 12.78 12.18 1.95
CA ALA A 13 12.74 10.73 2.06
C ALA A 13 11.63 10.25 3.01
N HIS A 14 11.44 10.92 4.16
CA HIS A 14 10.37 10.60 5.10
C HIS A 14 8.98 10.88 4.50
N ALA A 15 8.79 12.02 3.83
CA ALA A 15 7.54 12.35 3.14
C ALA A 15 7.19 11.30 2.07
N LYS A 16 8.17 10.88 1.26
CA LYS A 16 7.97 9.83 0.24
C LYS A 16 7.61 8.46 0.86
N LYS A 17 8.20 8.12 2.01
CA LYS A 17 7.86 6.89 2.74
C LYS A 17 6.45 6.94 3.33
N ALA A 18 6.04 8.09 3.86
CA ALA A 18 4.69 8.28 4.40
C ALA A 18 3.64 8.22 3.29
N SER A 19 3.87 8.89 2.16
CA SER A 19 2.94 8.86 1.02
C SER A 19 2.84 7.47 0.40
N ALA A 20 3.93 6.70 0.32
CA ALA A 20 3.89 5.33 -0.17
C ALA A 20 3.11 4.36 0.74
N LYS A 21 3.02 4.65 2.05
CA LYS A 21 2.23 3.87 3.00
C LYS A 21 0.74 4.23 2.95
N LEU A 22 0.44 5.52 2.80
CA LEU A 22 -0.93 6.03 2.75
C LEU A 22 -1.58 5.86 1.36
N ALA A 23 -0.78 5.76 0.30
CA ALA A 23 -1.29 5.65 -1.05
C ALA A 23 -2.12 4.36 -1.22
N PRO A 24 -3.35 4.46 -1.76
CA PRO A 24 -4.16 3.30 -2.06
C PRO A 24 -3.41 2.42 -3.08
N ARG A 25 -3.14 1.17 -2.68
CA ARG A 25 -2.58 0.18 -3.59
C ARG A 25 -3.61 -0.09 -4.68
N LYS A 26 -3.17 -0.10 -5.94
CA LYS A 26 -4.03 -0.52 -7.05
C LYS A 26 -4.64 -1.89 -6.71
N PRO A 27 -5.93 -2.13 -6.97
CA PRO A 27 -6.52 -3.43 -6.75
C PRO A 27 -5.70 -4.46 -7.52
N LYS A 28 -5.29 -5.51 -6.81
CA LYS A 28 -4.45 -6.56 -7.40
C LYS A 28 -5.25 -7.18 -8.55
N TYR A 29 -4.66 -7.26 -9.73
CA TYR A 29 -5.28 -7.96 -10.83
C TYR A 29 -5.37 -9.44 -10.47
N ILE A 30 -6.59 -9.93 -10.33
CA ILE A 30 -6.91 -11.30 -9.96
C ILE A 30 -7.53 -11.94 -11.21
N ASN A 31 -6.95 -13.04 -11.70
CA ASN A 31 -7.52 -13.81 -12.81
C ASN A 31 -8.91 -14.31 -12.41
N LYS A 32 -9.82 -14.53 -13.36
CA LYS A 32 -11.20 -14.99 -13.13
C LYS A 32 -11.28 -16.19 -12.16
N ALA A 33 -10.35 -17.14 -12.28
CA ALA A 33 -10.27 -18.30 -11.40
C ALA A 33 -9.95 -17.95 -9.93
N ASP A 34 -9.06 -16.98 -9.71
CA ASP A 34 -8.68 -16.54 -8.38
C ASP A 34 -9.74 -15.62 -7.75
N ARG A 35 -10.57 -14.96 -8.58
CA ARG A 35 -11.68 -14.13 -8.12
C ARG A 35 -12.81 -14.99 -7.56
N LEU A 36 -13.14 -16.09 -8.22
CA LEU A 36 -14.08 -17.10 -7.73
C LEU A 36 -13.64 -17.69 -6.38
N LYS A 37 -12.34 -17.94 -6.21
CA LYS A 37 -11.78 -18.42 -4.92
C LYS A 37 -11.88 -17.36 -3.84
N LEU A 38 -11.58 -16.10 -4.14
CA LEU A 38 -11.68 -15.01 -3.17
C LEU A 38 -13.13 -14.67 -2.80
N GLU A 39 -14.09 -14.82 -3.70
CA GLU A 39 -15.52 -14.66 -3.41
C GLU A 39 -16.05 -15.81 -2.52
N ALA A 40 -15.56 -17.04 -2.74
CA ALA A 40 -15.88 -18.18 -1.87
C ALA A 40 -15.28 -18.04 -0.46
N GLU A 41 -14.06 -17.51 -0.34
CA GLU A 41 -13.40 -17.25 0.95
C GLU A 41 -14.01 -16.02 1.67
N ALA A 42 -14.35 -14.96 0.95
CA ALA A 42 -14.97 -13.76 1.53
C ALA A 42 -16.40 -13.99 2.05
N ALA A 43 -17.12 -14.97 1.49
CA ALA A 43 -18.42 -15.39 2.00
C ALA A 43 -18.34 -16.19 3.32
N GLY A 44 -17.14 -16.60 3.74
CA GLY A 44 -16.90 -17.37 4.97
C GLY A 44 -16.45 -16.53 6.18
N ASP A 45 -16.11 -15.26 6.00
CA ASP A 45 -15.53 -14.40 7.05
C ASP A 45 -16.39 -13.14 7.27
N THR A 46 -17.67 -13.33 7.56
CA THR A 46 -18.51 -12.33 8.23
C THR A 46 -18.66 -12.73 9.70
N PRO A 47 -17.74 -12.35 10.61
CA PRO A 47 -18.02 -12.47 12.02
C PRO A 47 -19.09 -11.43 12.39
N THR A 48 -20.14 -11.92 13.03
CA THR A 48 -21.19 -11.20 13.76
C THR A 48 -20.66 -10.22 14.79
#